data_AF-A0A5M6DKR4-F1
#
_entry.id   AF-A0A5M6DKR4-F1
#
_cell.length_a   1.000
_cell.length_b   1.000
_cell.length_c   1.000
_cell.angle_alpha   90.00
_cell.angle_beta   90.00
_cell.angle_gamma   90.00
#
_symmetry.space_group_name_H-M   'P 1'
#
loop_
_entity.id
_entity.type
_entity.pdbx_description
1 polymer ?
#
loop_
_entity_poly.entity_id
_entity_poly.type
_entity_poly.pdbx_seq_one_letter_code
_entity_poly.pdbx_strand_id
1 'polypeptide(L)'
;MKRIILLLIAGLGCGYVQAQTPEEWMNQKSTQTKYLLQQIALFQVYLGYVQKGYSITQGGLSAIGHLKNQERQSHADYFLALEKVNPKIRYSSRVAAILAIQINLMQTWQSAFRELQQNSQLNPVEKDYLTRTLKNLLQENAADSEALVGIISDHHWAMKDDERLQRINALYLTMLDKYAFVQNLMKEAKTLAMQHFQAQKSIQTSRALYGF
;
A
#
# COMPACT_ATOMS: atom_id res chain seq x y z
N MET A 1 -11.56 -14.05 100.62
CA MET A 1 -10.69 -13.16 99.81
C MET A 1 -10.75 -13.43 98.31
N LYS A 2 -10.66 -14.69 97.83
CA LYS A 2 -10.73 -15.03 96.39
C LYS A 2 -12.05 -14.61 95.69
N ARG A 3 -13.18 -14.62 96.42
CA ARG A 3 -14.52 -14.24 95.89
C ARG A 3 -14.71 -12.73 95.71
N ILE A 4 -14.01 -11.91 96.49
CA ILE A 4 -14.10 -10.44 96.43
C ILE A 4 -13.26 -9.92 95.26
N ILE A 5 -12.10 -10.54 95.01
CA ILE A 5 -11.22 -10.23 93.88
C ILE A 5 -11.91 -10.55 92.54
N LEU A 6 -12.70 -11.64 92.47
CA LEU A 6 -13.48 -12.01 91.29
C LEU A 6 -14.60 -11.00 90.95
N LEU A 7 -15.26 -10.42 91.97
CA LEU A 7 -16.27 -9.38 91.77
C LEU A 7 -15.66 -8.04 91.35
N LEU A 8 -14.45 -7.74 91.82
CA LEU A 8 -13.72 -6.51 91.46
C LEU A 8 -13.18 -6.56 90.02
N ILE A 9 -12.74 -7.73 89.55
CA ILE A 9 -12.29 -7.94 88.16
C ILE A 9 -13.48 -7.88 87.18
N ALA A 10 -14.65 -8.38 87.56
CA ALA A 10 -15.87 -8.26 86.76
C ALA A 10 -16.38 -6.80 86.65
N GLY A 11 -16.19 -5.99 87.70
CA GLY A 11 -16.59 -4.57 87.71
C GLY A 11 -15.70 -3.66 86.87
N LEU A 12 -14.41 -3.99 86.73
CA LEU A 12 -13.43 -3.16 86.00
C LEU A 12 -13.42 -3.40 84.48
N GLY A 13 -13.99 -4.50 83.99
CA GLY A 13 -14.06 -4.83 82.56
C GLY A 13 -15.26 -4.25 81.80
N CYS A 14 -16.21 -3.60 82.48
CA CYS A 14 -17.47 -3.14 81.88
C CYS A 14 -17.42 -1.71 81.29
N GLY A 15 -16.30 -1.00 81.42
CA GLY A 15 -16.12 0.30 80.79
C GLY A 15 -15.68 0.15 79.34
N TYR A 16 -16.43 0.71 78.39
CA TYR A 16 -16.13 0.85 76.96
C TYR A 16 -16.49 -0.30 76.01
N VAL A 17 -17.42 -1.18 76.39
CA VAL A 17 -18.06 -2.09 75.42
C VAL A 17 -19.44 -1.52 75.05
N GLN A 18 -19.50 -0.69 74.00
CA GLN A 18 -20.78 -0.27 73.38
C GLN A 18 -21.38 -1.39 72.51
N ALA A 19 -21.46 -2.61 73.03
CA ALA A 19 -22.00 -3.73 72.28
C ALA A 19 -23.51 -3.91 72.44
N GLN A 20 -24.14 -3.29 73.46
CA GLN A 20 -25.57 -3.48 73.74
C GLN A 20 -26.28 -2.18 74.10
N THR A 21 -27.34 -1.84 73.35
CA THR A 21 -28.16 -0.65 73.60
C THR A 21 -29.35 -0.98 74.51
N PRO A 22 -29.88 -0.03 75.31
CA PRO A 22 -31.08 -0.26 76.14
C PRO A 22 -32.30 -0.76 75.35
N GLU A 23 -32.42 -0.40 74.07
CA GLU A 23 -33.46 -0.89 73.15
C GLU A 23 -33.31 -2.40 72.84
N GLU A 24 -32.10 -2.94 72.81
CA GLU A 24 -31.87 -4.37 72.56
C GLU A 24 -32.27 -5.23 73.75
N TRP A 25 -32.25 -4.67 74.96
CA TRP A 25 -32.65 -5.37 76.18
C TRP A 25 -34.17 -5.36 76.38
N MET A 26 -34.82 -4.22 76.11
CA MET A 26 -36.26 -4.05 76.30
C MET A 26 -37.11 -4.48 75.09
N ASN A 27 -36.57 -4.36 73.86
CA ASN A 27 -37.28 -4.59 72.60
C ASN A 27 -36.46 -5.44 71.61
N GLN A 28 -35.83 -6.51 72.10
CA GLN A 28 -34.87 -7.36 71.37
C GLN A 28 -35.33 -7.79 69.97
N LYS A 29 -36.58 -8.26 69.84
CA LYS A 29 -37.11 -8.74 68.56
C LYS A 29 -37.23 -7.63 67.52
N SER A 30 -37.77 -6.46 67.87
CA SER A 30 -37.90 -5.36 66.92
C SER A 30 -36.55 -4.78 66.50
N THR A 31 -35.58 -4.74 67.44
CA THR A 31 -34.23 -4.25 67.15
C THR A 31 -33.48 -5.21 66.23
N GLN A 32 -33.61 -6.52 66.43
CA GLN A 32 -33.08 -7.51 65.48
C GLN A 32 -33.72 -7.36 64.10
N THR A 33 -35.05 -7.22 64.01
CA THR A 33 -35.75 -6.98 62.74
C THR A 33 -35.25 -5.72 62.03
N LYS A 34 -34.99 -4.64 62.77
CA LYS A 34 -34.41 -3.39 62.23
C LYS A 34 -33.02 -3.64 61.63
N TYR A 35 -32.13 -4.37 62.32
CA TYR A 35 -30.80 -4.71 61.79
C TYR A 35 -30.87 -5.60 60.55
N LEU A 36 -31.72 -6.62 60.54
CA LEU A 36 -31.94 -7.48 59.38
C LEU A 36 -32.44 -6.67 58.18
N LEU A 37 -33.35 -5.72 58.39
CA LEU A 37 -33.86 -4.85 57.34
C LEU A 37 -32.76 -3.91 56.80
N GLN A 38 -31.92 -3.35 57.67
CA GLN A 38 -30.75 -2.58 57.27
C GLN A 38 -29.74 -3.41 56.46
N GLN A 39 -29.50 -4.67 56.85
CA GLN A 39 -28.64 -5.59 56.11
C GLN A 39 -29.19 -5.92 54.73
N ILE A 40 -30.50 -6.18 54.61
CA ILE A 40 -31.16 -6.41 53.31
C ILE A 40 -31.00 -5.18 52.41
N ALA A 41 -31.22 -3.97 52.95
CA ALA A 41 -31.02 -2.73 52.21
C ALA A 41 -29.56 -2.56 51.75
N LEU A 42 -28.59 -2.87 52.61
CA LEU A 42 -27.16 -2.85 52.26
C LEU A 42 -26.82 -3.87 51.16
N PHE A 43 -27.35 -5.10 51.25
CA PHE A 43 -27.15 -6.12 50.21
C PHE A 43 -27.76 -5.72 48.87
N GLN A 44 -28.91 -5.04 48.86
CA GLN A 44 -29.50 -4.50 47.63
C GLN A 44 -28.56 -3.47 46.96
N VAL A 45 -27.92 -2.59 47.75
CA VAL A 45 -26.92 -1.64 47.25
C VAL A 45 -25.71 -2.38 46.68
N TYR A 46 -25.16 -3.38 47.39
CA TYR A 46 -24.04 -4.18 46.89
C TYR A 46 -24.39 -4.93 45.60
N LEU A 47 -25.60 -5.50 45.52
CA LEU A 47 -26.08 -6.16 44.30
C LEU A 47 -26.08 -5.17 43.12
N GLY A 48 -26.54 -3.93 43.34
CA GLY A 48 -26.48 -2.86 42.35
C GLY A 48 -25.05 -2.55 41.88
N TYR A 49 -24.07 -2.49 42.80
CA TYR A 49 -22.67 -2.31 42.44
C TYR A 49 -22.10 -3.47 41.63
N VAL A 50 -22.41 -4.72 42.02
CA VAL A 50 -21.98 -5.92 41.28
C VAL A 50 -22.57 -5.92 39.88
N GLN A 51 -23.87 -5.67 39.74
CA GLN A 51 -24.55 -5.58 38.44
C GLN A 51 -23.93 -4.48 37.56
N LYS A 52 -23.64 -3.31 38.13
CA LYS A 52 -22.96 -2.22 37.42
C LYS A 52 -21.55 -2.61 37.00
N GLY A 53 -20.78 -3.28 37.86
CA GLY A 53 -19.44 -3.78 37.57
C GLY A 53 -19.45 -4.78 36.41
N TYR A 54 -20.39 -5.72 36.41
CA TYR A 54 -20.58 -6.66 35.30
C TYR A 54 -20.98 -5.95 34.01
N SER A 55 -21.91 -4.99 34.07
CA SER A 55 -22.35 -4.22 32.90
C SER A 55 -21.20 -3.43 32.27
N ILE A 56 -20.38 -2.76 33.08
CA ILE A 56 -19.18 -2.03 32.61
C ILE A 56 -18.18 -3.00 31.98
N THR A 57 -17.88 -4.11 32.65
CA THR A 57 -16.91 -5.09 32.15
C THR A 57 -17.37 -5.71 30.83
N GLN A 58 -18.64 -6.08 30.74
CA GLN A 58 -19.24 -6.63 29.51
C GLN A 58 -19.20 -5.60 28.38
N GLY A 59 -19.62 -4.35 28.64
CA GLY A 59 -19.57 -3.27 27.66
C GLY A 59 -18.14 -2.99 27.17
N GLY A 60 -17.18 -2.95 28.09
CA GLY A 60 -15.75 -2.77 27.78
C GLY A 60 -15.18 -3.89 26.93
N LEU A 61 -15.44 -5.15 27.29
CA LEU A 61 -14.99 -6.32 26.50
C LEU A 61 -15.60 -6.33 25.10
N SER A 62 -16.89 -6.01 24.96
CA SER A 62 -17.55 -5.87 23.66
C SER A 62 -16.90 -4.76 22.83
N ALA A 63 -16.68 -3.58 23.41
CA ALA A 63 -16.04 -2.45 22.73
C ALA A 63 -14.63 -2.80 22.24
N ILE A 64 -13.81 -3.42 23.08
CA ILE A 64 -12.47 -3.92 22.68
C ILE A 64 -12.59 -4.94 21.55
N GLY A 65 -13.55 -5.86 21.62
CA GLY A 65 -13.82 -6.84 20.57
C GLY A 65 -14.15 -6.18 19.22
N HIS A 66 -15.00 -5.16 19.23
CA HIS A 66 -15.36 -4.39 18.03
C HIS A 66 -14.16 -3.64 17.44
N LEU A 67 -13.42 -2.89 18.27
CA LEU A 67 -12.24 -2.14 17.82
C LEU A 67 -11.18 -3.07 17.22
N LYS A 68 -10.87 -4.19 17.88
CA LYS A 68 -9.92 -5.20 17.37
C LYS A 68 -10.32 -5.74 16.00
N ASN A 69 -11.62 -5.97 15.78
CA ASN A 69 -12.11 -6.47 14.50
C ASN A 69 -12.07 -5.40 13.41
N GLN A 70 -12.42 -4.16 13.75
CA GLN A 70 -12.36 -3.02 12.84
C GLN A 70 -10.92 -2.74 12.38
N GLU A 71 -9.97 -2.75 13.32
CA GLU A 71 -8.55 -2.56 13.03
C GLU A 71 -8.04 -3.64 12.07
N ARG A 72 -8.35 -4.91 12.33
CA ARG A 72 -7.98 -6.03 11.45
C ARG A 72 -8.57 -5.86 10.03
N GLN A 73 -9.85 -5.47 9.94
CA GLN A 73 -10.49 -5.24 8.67
C GLN A 73 -9.83 -4.09 7.90
N SER A 74 -9.51 -2.99 8.59
CA SER A 74 -8.81 -1.85 7.98
C SER A 74 -7.44 -2.24 7.42
N HIS A 75 -6.70 -3.10 8.12
CA HIS A 75 -5.43 -3.62 7.59
C HIS A 75 -5.65 -4.52 6.38
N ALA A 76 -6.64 -5.42 6.43
CA ALA A 76 -6.98 -6.27 5.29
C ALA A 76 -7.37 -5.44 4.06
N ASP A 77 -8.23 -4.43 4.24
CA ASP A 77 -8.67 -3.52 3.19
C ASP A 77 -7.49 -2.73 2.60
N TYR A 78 -6.55 -2.29 3.44
CA TYR A 78 -5.34 -1.60 2.99
C TYR A 78 -4.48 -2.50 2.09
N PHE A 79 -4.22 -3.75 2.49
CA PHE A 79 -3.41 -4.66 1.67
C PHE A 79 -4.13 -5.05 0.37
N LEU A 80 -5.44 -5.27 0.42
CA LEU A 80 -6.24 -5.51 -0.79
C LEU A 80 -6.22 -4.31 -1.75
N ALA A 81 -6.22 -3.09 -1.22
CA ALA A 81 -6.12 -1.87 -2.02
C ALA A 81 -4.75 -1.70 -2.69
N LEU A 82 -3.66 -2.21 -2.10
CA LEU A 82 -2.34 -2.19 -2.75
C LEU A 82 -2.26 -3.13 -3.96
N GLU A 83 -2.98 -4.25 -3.92
CA GLU A 83 -3.02 -5.23 -5.02
C GLU A 83 -4.01 -4.85 -6.13
N LYS A 84 -5.09 -4.15 -5.76
CA LYS A 84 -6.14 -3.74 -6.70
C LYS A 84 -5.83 -2.39 -7.32
N VAL A 85 -5.71 -2.36 -8.64
CA VAL A 85 -5.38 -1.13 -9.37
C VAL A 85 -6.59 -0.20 -9.41
N ASN A 86 -6.35 1.07 -9.05
CA ASN A 86 -7.35 2.13 -9.20
C ASN A 86 -7.75 2.31 -10.68
N PRO A 87 -9.05 2.17 -11.03
CA PRO A 87 -9.51 2.30 -12.42
C PRO A 87 -9.13 3.64 -13.07
N LYS A 88 -9.07 4.73 -12.28
CA LYS A 88 -8.67 6.05 -12.79
C LYS A 88 -7.22 6.07 -13.26
N ILE A 89 -6.35 5.27 -12.65
CA ILE A 89 -4.94 5.12 -13.04
C ILE A 89 -4.84 4.19 -14.25
N ARG A 90 -5.53 3.03 -14.20
CA ARG A 90 -5.57 2.03 -15.29
C ARG A 90 -6.00 2.65 -16.61
N TYR A 91 -7.05 3.47 -16.60
CA TYR A 91 -7.62 4.11 -17.79
C TYR A 91 -7.20 5.58 -17.94
N SER A 92 -6.05 5.95 -17.35
CA SER A 92 -5.55 7.31 -17.46
C SER A 92 -5.10 7.65 -18.88
N SER A 93 -5.17 8.94 -19.24
CA SER A 93 -4.66 9.45 -20.52
C SER A 93 -3.16 9.17 -20.73
N ARG A 94 -2.39 9.05 -19.64
CA ARG A 94 -0.97 8.72 -19.68
C ARG A 94 -0.74 7.30 -20.21
N VAL A 95 -1.51 6.31 -19.74
CA VAL A 95 -1.45 4.93 -20.25
C VAL A 95 -1.83 4.89 -21.73
N ALA A 96 -2.89 5.59 -22.13
CA ALA A 96 -3.27 5.69 -23.53
C ALA A 96 -2.16 6.33 -24.40
N ALA A 97 -1.50 7.37 -23.90
CA ALA A 97 -0.39 8.02 -24.60
C ALA A 97 0.83 7.08 -24.77
N ILE A 98 1.16 6.30 -23.74
CA ILE A 98 2.22 5.27 -23.82
C ILE A 98 1.90 4.26 -24.93
N LEU A 99 0.68 3.71 -24.93
CA LEU A 99 0.25 2.74 -25.95
C LEU A 99 0.29 3.35 -27.35
N ALA A 100 -0.13 4.60 -27.50
CA ALA A 100 -0.05 5.32 -28.78
C ALA A 100 1.41 5.46 -29.25
N ILE A 101 2.34 5.82 -28.37
CA ILE A 101 3.77 5.91 -28.72
C ILE A 101 4.30 4.53 -29.13
N GLN A 102 3.98 3.47 -28.40
CA GLN A 102 4.42 2.10 -28.72
C GLN A 102 3.94 1.63 -30.10
N ILE A 103 2.68 1.90 -30.46
CA ILE A 103 2.14 1.60 -31.79
C ILE A 103 2.90 2.37 -32.87
N ASN A 104 3.10 3.67 -32.69
CA ASN A 104 3.85 4.50 -33.63
C ASN A 104 5.32 4.04 -33.77
N LEU A 105 5.94 3.62 -32.67
CA LEU A 105 7.31 3.12 -32.65
C LEU A 105 7.43 1.83 -33.46
N MET A 106 6.50 0.88 -33.29
CA MET A 106 6.46 -0.36 -34.06
C MET A 106 6.32 -0.11 -35.57
N GLN A 107 5.44 0.80 -35.97
CA GLN A 107 5.29 1.18 -37.39
C GLN A 107 6.56 1.82 -37.94
N THR A 108 7.14 2.76 -37.18
CA THR A 108 8.39 3.45 -37.55
C THR A 108 9.51 2.43 -37.72
N TRP A 109 9.65 1.47 -36.80
CA TRP A 109 10.64 0.39 -36.92
C TRP A 109 10.45 -0.48 -38.15
N GLN A 110 9.23 -0.92 -38.43
CA GLN A 110 9.00 -1.77 -39.60
C GLN A 110 9.33 -1.04 -40.91
N SER A 111 9.11 0.27 -40.96
CA SER A 111 9.52 1.10 -42.10
C SER A 111 11.05 1.29 -42.16
N ALA A 112 11.67 1.65 -41.05
CA ALA A 112 13.12 1.86 -40.89
C ALA A 112 13.92 0.61 -41.28
N PHE A 113 13.51 -0.55 -40.77
CA PHE A 113 14.18 -1.82 -41.07
C PHE A 113 14.14 -2.15 -42.56
N ARG A 114 12.99 -1.95 -43.22
CA ARG A 114 12.88 -2.15 -44.68
C ARG A 114 13.75 -1.19 -45.46
N GLU A 115 13.75 0.09 -45.08
CA GLU A 115 14.57 1.13 -45.72
C GLU A 115 16.07 0.78 -45.62
N LEU A 116 16.54 0.36 -44.44
CA LEU A 116 17.94 -0.02 -44.21
C LEU A 116 18.38 -1.23 -45.04
N GLN A 117 17.53 -2.25 -45.16
CA GLN A 117 17.84 -3.44 -45.94
C GLN A 117 17.95 -3.13 -47.44
N GLN A 118 17.04 -2.31 -47.95
CA GLN A 118 16.98 -1.94 -49.38
C GLN A 118 18.00 -0.87 -49.79
N ASN A 119 18.61 -0.16 -48.84
CA ASN A 119 19.54 0.93 -49.14
C ASN A 119 20.85 0.41 -49.74
N SER A 120 21.11 0.68 -51.02
CA SER A 120 22.34 0.24 -51.72
C SER A 120 23.59 1.06 -51.39
N GLN A 121 23.43 2.21 -50.74
CA GLN A 121 24.53 3.12 -50.41
C GLN A 121 25.24 2.76 -49.11
N LEU A 122 24.56 2.01 -48.22
CA LEU A 122 25.14 1.54 -46.96
C LEU A 122 25.88 0.23 -47.16
N ASN A 123 27.05 0.11 -46.55
CA ASN A 123 27.84 -1.11 -46.60
C ASN A 123 27.27 -2.19 -45.64
N PRO A 124 27.66 -3.47 -45.79
CA PRO A 124 27.12 -4.55 -44.95
C PRO A 124 27.37 -4.38 -43.45
N VAL A 125 28.50 -3.78 -43.05
CA VAL A 125 28.87 -3.57 -41.65
C VAL A 125 27.99 -2.51 -41.00
N GLU A 126 27.74 -1.40 -41.71
CA GLU A 126 26.83 -0.33 -41.28
C GLU A 126 25.40 -0.85 -41.14
N LYS A 127 24.93 -1.63 -42.12
CA LYS A 127 23.61 -2.26 -42.07
C LYS A 127 23.46 -3.19 -40.88
N ASP A 128 24.46 -4.02 -40.60
CA ASP A 128 24.46 -4.94 -39.46
C ASP A 128 24.45 -4.17 -38.13
N TYR A 129 25.27 -3.12 -37.99
CA TYR A 129 25.28 -2.26 -36.81
C TYR A 129 23.90 -1.63 -36.55
N LEU A 130 23.33 -0.94 -37.55
CA LEU A 130 22.03 -0.28 -37.42
C LEU A 130 20.92 -1.28 -37.11
N THR A 131 20.96 -2.46 -37.76
CA THR A 131 20.01 -3.54 -37.52
C THR A 131 20.08 -4.05 -36.09
N ARG A 132 21.28 -4.29 -35.54
CA ARG A 132 21.47 -4.74 -34.15
C ARG A 132 20.95 -3.70 -33.16
N THR A 133 21.28 -2.43 -33.37
CA THR A 133 20.83 -1.33 -32.50
C THR A 133 19.30 -1.24 -32.47
N LEU A 134 18.65 -1.29 -33.64
CA LEU A 134 17.18 -1.29 -33.72
C LEU A 134 16.56 -2.53 -33.06
N LYS A 135 17.17 -3.71 -33.23
CA LYS A 135 16.69 -4.95 -32.62
C LYS A 135 16.78 -4.91 -31.10
N ASN A 136 17.89 -4.41 -30.54
CA ASN A 136 18.06 -4.27 -29.10
C ASN A 136 16.99 -3.34 -28.52
N LEU A 137 16.74 -2.20 -29.16
CA LEU A 137 15.72 -1.25 -28.71
C LEU A 137 14.31 -1.85 -28.76
N LEU A 138 14.01 -2.71 -29.74
CA LEU A 138 12.77 -3.48 -29.82
C LEU A 138 12.60 -4.46 -28.66
N GLN A 139 13.67 -5.13 -28.25
CA GLN A 139 13.64 -5.99 -27.07
C GLN A 139 13.39 -5.19 -25.79
N GLU A 140 14.05 -4.03 -25.63
CA GLU A 140 13.81 -3.17 -24.48
C GLU A 140 12.37 -2.63 -24.44
N ASN A 141 11.79 -2.28 -25.59
CA ASN A 141 10.39 -1.84 -25.65
C ASN A 141 9.40 -2.96 -25.33
N ALA A 142 9.74 -4.22 -25.64
CA ALA A 142 8.94 -5.37 -25.22
C ALA A 142 8.92 -5.50 -23.68
N ALA A 143 10.08 -5.36 -23.04
CA ALA A 143 10.17 -5.35 -21.58
C ALA A 143 9.38 -4.19 -20.95
N ASP A 144 9.41 -2.99 -21.55
CA ASP A 144 8.59 -1.87 -21.07
C ASP A 144 7.08 -2.13 -21.23
N SER A 145 6.68 -2.85 -22.29
CA SER A 145 5.29 -3.23 -22.49
C SER A 145 4.82 -4.21 -21.42
N GLU A 146 5.65 -5.19 -21.06
CA GLU A 146 5.38 -6.11 -19.95
C GLU A 146 5.31 -5.36 -18.61
N ALA A 147 6.23 -4.43 -18.37
CA ALA A 147 6.21 -3.59 -17.18
C ALA A 147 4.92 -2.75 -17.09
N LEU A 148 4.48 -2.14 -18.20
CA LEU A 148 3.21 -1.41 -18.23
C LEU A 148 2.02 -2.31 -17.89
N VAL A 149 1.96 -3.50 -18.47
CA VAL A 149 0.91 -4.50 -18.18
C VAL A 149 0.91 -4.86 -16.70
N GLY A 150 2.08 -5.11 -16.11
CA GLY A 150 2.21 -5.38 -14.68
C GLY A 150 1.75 -4.21 -13.80
N ILE A 151 2.01 -2.97 -14.23
CA ILE A 151 1.59 -1.76 -13.52
C ILE A 151 0.07 -1.54 -13.59
N ILE A 152 -0.62 -1.97 -14.64
CA ILE A 152 -2.07 -1.72 -14.80
C ILE A 152 -2.95 -2.92 -14.44
N SER A 153 -2.35 -4.08 -14.17
CA SER A 153 -3.04 -5.34 -13.83
C SER A 153 -3.21 -5.51 -12.32
N ASP A 154 -4.37 -6.06 -11.93
CA ASP A 154 -4.63 -6.43 -10.53
C ASP A 154 -3.76 -7.60 -10.09
N HIS A 155 -3.42 -7.65 -8.81
CA HIS A 155 -2.69 -8.74 -8.14
C HIS A 155 -1.30 -9.05 -8.74
N HIS A 156 -0.81 -8.23 -9.66
CA HIS A 156 0.53 -8.40 -10.20
C HIS A 156 1.56 -7.87 -9.21
N TRP A 157 1.41 -6.59 -8.81
CA TRP A 157 2.29 -5.92 -7.86
C TRP A 157 1.49 -5.16 -6.80
N ALA A 158 1.85 -5.35 -5.52
CA ALA A 158 1.36 -4.54 -4.42
C ALA A 158 2.11 -3.21 -4.38
N MET A 159 1.41 -2.10 -4.66
CA MET A 159 2.00 -0.76 -4.60
C MET A 159 0.93 0.31 -4.36
N LYS A 160 1.35 1.44 -3.80
CA LYS A 160 0.48 2.60 -3.62
C LYS A 160 0.18 3.27 -4.96
N ASP A 161 -0.94 3.99 -5.00
CA ASP A 161 -1.39 4.71 -6.20
C ASP A 161 -0.39 5.79 -6.67
N ASP A 162 0.29 6.48 -5.75
CA ASP A 162 1.32 7.48 -6.05
C ASP A 162 2.57 6.83 -6.66
N GLU A 163 3.05 5.73 -6.08
CA GLU A 163 4.16 4.95 -6.64
C GLU A 163 3.81 4.41 -8.03
N ARG A 164 2.56 3.98 -8.24
CA ARG A 164 2.06 3.51 -9.52
C ARG A 164 2.09 4.62 -10.57
N LEU A 165 1.61 5.81 -10.22
CA LEU A 165 1.67 6.98 -11.10
C LEU A 165 3.10 7.40 -11.44
N GLN A 166 4.01 7.35 -10.47
CA GLN A 166 5.44 7.63 -10.71
C GLN A 166 6.03 6.67 -11.73
N ARG A 167 5.77 5.35 -11.60
CA ARG A 167 6.23 4.35 -12.56
C ARG A 167 5.66 4.56 -13.96
N ILE A 168 4.36 4.87 -14.08
CA ILE A 168 3.73 5.19 -15.38
C ILE A 168 4.38 6.43 -16.00
N ASN A 169 4.63 7.48 -15.22
CA ASN A 169 5.27 8.69 -15.72
C ASN A 169 6.71 8.44 -16.17
N ALA A 170 7.47 7.64 -15.42
CA ALA A 170 8.82 7.24 -15.83
C ALA A 170 8.78 6.45 -17.15
N LEU A 171 7.87 5.49 -17.28
CA LEU A 171 7.71 4.69 -18.49
C LEU A 171 7.32 5.56 -19.70
N TYR A 172 6.46 6.55 -19.49
CA TYR A 172 6.12 7.54 -20.52
C TYR A 172 7.33 8.32 -21.02
N LEU A 173 8.21 8.77 -20.11
CA LEU A 173 9.44 9.47 -20.50
C LEU A 173 10.39 8.53 -21.27
N THR A 174 10.57 7.29 -20.80
CA THR A 174 11.36 6.27 -21.51
C THR A 174 10.82 6.03 -22.93
N MET A 175 9.51 5.97 -23.12
CA MET A 175 8.91 5.83 -24.44
C MET A 175 9.19 7.01 -25.37
N LEU A 176 9.13 8.24 -24.84
CA LEU A 176 9.49 9.44 -25.61
C LEU A 176 10.96 9.43 -26.03
N ASP A 177 11.85 9.06 -25.12
CA ASP A 177 13.29 8.99 -25.39
C ASP A 177 13.60 7.94 -26.46
N LYS A 178 13.00 6.75 -26.37
CA LYS A 178 13.14 5.70 -27.39
C LYS A 178 12.61 6.14 -28.74
N TYR A 179 11.48 6.83 -28.77
CA TYR A 179 10.93 7.37 -30.00
C TYR A 179 11.85 8.42 -30.64
N ALA A 180 12.33 9.38 -29.85
CA ALA A 180 13.29 10.39 -30.30
C ALA A 180 14.60 9.75 -30.81
N PHE A 181 15.11 8.75 -30.10
CA PHE A 181 16.30 8.01 -30.50
C PHE A 181 16.14 7.36 -31.88
N VAL A 182 15.03 6.64 -32.13
CA VAL A 182 14.78 6.01 -33.45
C VAL A 182 14.74 7.06 -34.56
N GLN A 183 14.09 8.20 -34.33
CA GLN A 183 14.01 9.27 -35.32
C GLN A 183 15.39 9.86 -35.64
N ASN A 184 16.21 10.08 -34.61
CA ASN A 184 17.57 10.59 -34.79
C ASN A 184 18.47 9.57 -35.50
N LEU A 185 18.44 8.31 -35.07
CA LEU A 185 19.20 7.23 -35.71
C LEU A 185 18.86 7.09 -37.19
N MET A 186 17.57 7.21 -37.55
CA MET A 186 17.16 7.13 -38.94
C MET A 186 17.60 8.35 -39.76
N LYS A 187 17.59 9.54 -39.17
CA LYS A 187 18.12 10.75 -39.81
C LYS A 187 19.63 10.64 -40.05
N GLU A 188 20.37 10.10 -39.10
CA GLU A 188 21.80 9.85 -39.22
C GLU A 188 22.10 8.81 -40.31
N ALA A 189 21.37 7.70 -40.33
CA ALA A 189 21.50 6.67 -41.37
C ALA A 189 21.25 7.22 -42.79
N LYS A 190 20.23 8.08 -42.94
CA LYS A 190 19.95 8.79 -44.21
C LYS A 190 21.08 9.74 -44.61
N THR A 191 21.64 10.48 -43.65
CA THR A 191 22.75 11.40 -43.88
C THR A 191 23.99 10.65 -44.34
N LEU A 192 24.31 9.52 -43.68
CA LEU A 192 25.43 8.65 -44.04
C LEU A 192 25.27 8.07 -45.45
N ALA A 193 24.06 7.57 -45.78
CA ALA A 193 23.77 7.07 -47.12
C ALA A 193 23.96 8.15 -48.21
N MET A 194 23.56 9.40 -47.93
CA MET A 194 23.77 10.53 -48.83
C MET A 194 25.25 10.87 -49.01
N GLN A 195 26.05 10.82 -47.93
CA GLN A 195 27.49 11.04 -47.99
C GLN A 195 28.19 9.97 -48.84
N HIS A 196 27.83 8.69 -48.67
CA HIS A 196 28.33 7.60 -49.51
C HIS A 196 28.00 7.80 -50.99
N PHE A 197 26.76 8.20 -51.29
CA PHE A 197 26.34 8.50 -52.66
C PHE A 197 27.15 9.65 -53.28
N GLN A 198 27.36 10.75 -52.54
CA GLN A 198 28.15 11.88 -53.01
C GLN A 198 29.63 11.50 -53.22
N ALA A 199 30.21 10.70 -52.33
CA ALA A 199 31.56 10.19 -52.46
C ALA A 199 31.72 9.31 -53.71
N GLN A 200 30.78 8.39 -53.95
CA GLN A 200 30.77 7.56 -55.16
C GLN A 200 30.68 8.41 -56.43
N LYS A 201 29.78 9.41 -56.45
CA LYS A 201 29.63 10.33 -57.58
C LYS A 201 30.88 11.17 -57.82
N SER A 202 31.54 11.65 -56.77
CA SER A 202 32.80 12.40 -56.87
C SER A 202 33.93 11.52 -57.43
N ILE A 203 34.03 10.26 -57.00
CA ILE A 203 35.00 9.30 -57.55
C ILE A 203 34.73 9.07 -59.04
N GLN A 204 33.48 8.82 -59.44
CA GLN A 204 33.11 8.63 -60.84
C GLN A 204 33.44 9.86 -61.71
N THR A 205 33.15 11.06 -61.19
CA THR A 205 33.45 12.32 -61.89
C THR A 205 34.96 12.52 -62.04
N SER A 206 35.73 12.26 -60.99
CA SER A 206 37.20 12.34 -61.03
C SER A 206 37.80 11.36 -62.04
N ARG A 207 37.30 10.11 -62.12
CA ARG A 207 37.75 9.13 -63.12
C ARG A 207 37.46 9.60 -64.54
N ALA A 208 36.28 10.17 -64.78
CA ALA A 208 35.90 10.70 -66.08
C ALA A 208 36.73 11.93 -66.50
N LEU A 209 37.14 12.78 -65.56
CA LEU A 209 37.93 13.98 -65.83
C LEU A 209 39.44 13.71 -65.97
N TYR A 210 40.00 12.81 -65.16
CA TYR A 210 41.45 12.62 -65.04
C TYR A 210 41.97 11.29 -65.60
N GLY A 211 41.10 10.39 -66.08
CA GLY A 211 41.51 9.25 -66.93
C GLY A 211 42.29 8.13 -66.24
N PHE A 212 42.14 7.95 -64.93
CA PHE A 212 42.57 6.73 -64.21
C PHE A 212 41.36 5.93 -63.71
#